data_AF-U9U4Y6-F1
#
_entry.id   AF-U9U4Y6-F1
#
_cell.length_a   1.000
_cell.length_b   1.000
_cell.length_c   1.000
_cell.angle_alpha   90.00
_cell.angle_beta   90.00
_cell.angle_gamma   90.00
#
_symmetry.space_group_name_H-M   'P 1'
#
loop_
_entity.id
_entity.type
_entity.pdbx_description
1 polymer ?
#
loop_
_entity_poly.entity_id
_entity_poly.type
_entity_poly.pdbx_seq_one_letter_code
_entity_poly.pdbx_strand_id
1 'polypeptide(L)'
;TDYYSPVIETTNPAINEVVDPSIKEIIIKYTIPVKLSTANVSIFQQSDDPSKQALLRQTFSGDYKLCTVGSDNYTVHIPIFESTFSQPNSSYYVLVDNNFVISQERDEPLMGIGNKIWMLSTEPLKTVRYSDSVTGLLRLNEEGSLKFLQMNHSVFFKNMIREFSKTIPVAEQRLSTSGRWQYDPTSPKKILLSFNIKEAKDDHAIEPNSQTVFEILRTLIKQKRFTALSSNEYTSLIDESAPLIMTRNYFEEFRLLIIIFTVGLIVLIILYILARRKNPEAKNSVIFETYFIIQDFAVDLVFVLLKVKNTPHLKIPT
;
A
#
# COMPACT_ATOMS: atom_id res chain seq x y z
N THR A 1 11.01 -18.38 29.39
CA THR A 1 11.85 -17.26 28.94
C THR A 1 11.45 -16.06 29.76
N ASP A 2 12.40 -15.30 30.30
CA ASP A 2 12.14 -14.17 31.20
C ASP A 2 12.22 -12.84 30.42
N TYR A 3 11.42 -11.85 30.80
CA TYR A 3 11.44 -10.50 30.23
C TYR A 3 12.62 -9.67 30.77
N TYR A 4 13.32 -10.16 31.81
CA TYR A 4 14.36 -9.43 32.53
C TYR A 4 13.86 -8.09 33.11
N SER A 5 12.55 -8.02 33.37
CA SER A 5 11.89 -6.92 34.05
C SER A 5 11.03 -7.49 35.17
N PRO A 6 11.32 -7.17 36.45
CA PRO A 6 10.66 -7.81 37.60
C PRO A 6 9.19 -7.40 37.75
N VAL A 7 8.74 -6.39 37.00
CA VAL A 7 7.38 -5.83 37.07
C VAL A 7 6.47 -6.32 35.95
N ILE A 8 7.00 -7.06 34.97
CA ILE A 8 6.21 -7.63 33.87
C ILE A 8 5.81 -9.05 34.26
N GLU A 9 4.50 -9.29 34.34
CA GLU A 9 3.92 -10.59 34.66
C GLU A 9 3.87 -11.48 33.42
N THR A 10 3.22 -10.99 32.36
CA THR A 10 3.01 -11.73 31.11
C THR A 10 2.84 -10.78 29.94
N THR A 11 3.09 -11.27 28.72
CA THR A 11 2.68 -10.60 27.49
C THR A 11 1.78 -11.50 26.66
N ASN A 12 0.98 -10.87 25.80
CA ASN A 12 0.23 -11.56 24.75
C ASN A 12 0.44 -10.79 23.43
N PRO A 13 1.07 -11.38 22.40
CA PRO A 13 1.61 -12.74 22.35
C PRO A 13 2.79 -12.96 23.32
N ALA A 14 3.05 -14.20 23.70
CA ALA A 14 4.17 -14.58 24.55
C ALA A 14 5.51 -14.51 23.79
N ILE A 15 6.62 -14.58 24.52
CA ILE A 15 7.96 -14.66 23.92
C ILE A 15 8.07 -15.89 22.99
N ASN A 16 8.57 -15.66 21.78
CA ASN A 16 8.75 -16.62 20.69
C ASN A 16 7.44 -17.17 20.10
N GLU A 17 6.30 -16.53 20.37
CA GLU A 17 5.03 -16.94 19.78
C GLU A 17 4.96 -16.58 18.28
N VAL A 18 4.24 -17.42 17.53
CA VAL A 18 3.91 -17.18 16.13
C VAL A 18 2.63 -16.37 16.07
N VAL A 19 2.67 -15.19 15.49
CA VAL A 19 1.56 -14.24 15.43
C VAL A 19 0.88 -14.27 14.07
N ASP A 20 -0.44 -14.12 14.08
CA ASP A 20 -1.20 -13.83 12.87
C ASP A 20 -0.83 -12.41 12.38
N PRO A 21 -0.47 -12.23 11.10
CA PRO A 21 -0.18 -10.90 10.53
C PRO A 21 -1.31 -9.87 10.71
N SER A 22 -2.54 -10.33 10.95
CA SER A 22 -3.74 -9.51 11.16
C SER A 22 -4.03 -9.15 12.62
N ILE A 23 -3.17 -9.56 13.57
CA ILE A 23 -3.27 -9.19 14.98
C ILE A 23 -3.44 -7.68 15.15
N LYS A 24 -4.41 -7.28 15.98
CA LYS A 24 -4.80 -5.87 16.15
C LYS A 24 -4.16 -5.20 17.35
N GLU A 25 -3.71 -5.99 18.32
CA GLU A 25 -3.09 -5.48 19.54
C GLU A 25 -2.09 -6.48 20.10
N ILE A 26 -1.09 -5.97 20.81
CA ILE A 26 -0.26 -6.74 21.74
C ILE A 26 -0.48 -6.18 23.14
N ILE A 27 -0.28 -7.01 24.15
CA ILE A 27 -0.64 -6.71 25.53
C ILE A 27 0.57 -6.98 26.43
N ILE A 28 0.77 -6.10 27.40
CA ILE A 28 1.71 -6.30 28.50
C ILE A 28 0.93 -6.20 29.80
N LYS A 29 0.99 -7.24 30.63
CA LYS A 29 0.41 -7.26 31.98
C LYS A 29 1.52 -7.06 33.00
N TYR A 30 1.32 -6.11 33.90
CA TYR A 30 2.26 -5.78 34.97
C TYR A 30 1.82 -6.39 36.30
N THR A 31 2.75 -6.54 37.24
CA THR A 31 2.48 -7.01 38.61
C THR A 31 2.01 -5.90 39.55
N ILE A 32 2.10 -4.64 39.11
CA ILE A 32 1.68 -3.43 39.84
C ILE A 32 0.82 -2.54 38.94
N PRO A 33 -0.02 -1.66 39.50
CA PRO A 33 -0.77 -0.69 38.71
C PRO A 33 0.15 0.31 37.99
N VAL A 34 -0.17 0.64 36.75
CA VAL A 34 0.66 1.46 35.86
C VAL A 34 -0.11 2.60 35.20
N LYS A 35 0.61 3.66 34.81
CA LYS A 35 0.17 4.70 33.89
C LYS A 35 1.09 4.75 32.68
N LEU A 36 0.55 5.13 31.52
CA LEU A 36 1.36 5.42 30.33
C LEU A 36 2.25 6.64 30.57
N SER A 37 3.44 6.62 30.00
CA SER A 37 4.44 7.68 30.10
C SER A 37 5.03 8.00 28.72
N THR A 38 6.14 8.73 28.67
CA THR A 38 6.64 9.42 27.46
C THR A 38 7.63 8.63 26.61
N ALA A 39 8.11 7.47 27.09
CA ALA A 39 9.02 6.65 26.29
C ALA A 39 8.24 5.78 25.29
N ASN A 40 8.97 5.15 24.35
CA ASN A 40 8.37 4.48 23.22
C ASN A 40 8.21 2.98 23.42
N VAL A 41 7.23 2.43 22.71
CA VAL A 41 7.24 1.04 22.27
C VAL A 41 7.58 1.03 20.78
N SER A 42 8.46 0.11 20.38
CA SER A 42 8.93 0.00 19.00
C SER A 42 8.98 -1.46 18.57
N ILE A 43 8.53 -1.73 17.34
CA ILE A 43 8.51 -3.06 16.75
C ILE A 43 9.43 -3.05 15.54
N PHE A 44 10.36 -4.00 15.53
CA PHE A 44 11.35 -4.13 14.47
C PHE A 44 11.26 -5.49 13.80
N GLN A 45 11.44 -5.52 12.50
CA GLN A 45 11.63 -6.73 11.72
C GLN A 45 13.12 -7.04 11.62
N GLN A 46 13.50 -8.25 12.01
CA GLN A 46 14.88 -8.70 11.91
C GLN A 46 15.24 -8.99 10.45
N SER A 47 16.46 -8.65 10.06
CA SER A 47 17.00 -9.08 8.77
C SER A 47 17.55 -10.49 8.88
N ASP A 48 17.39 -11.28 7.82
CA ASP A 48 18.06 -12.58 7.68
C ASP A 48 19.59 -12.46 7.68
N ASP A 49 20.10 -11.27 7.34
CA ASP A 49 21.51 -10.93 7.39
C ASP A 49 21.84 -10.25 8.74
N PRO A 50 22.65 -10.90 9.62
CA PRO A 50 23.00 -10.35 10.93
C PRO A 50 23.76 -9.03 10.87
N SER A 51 24.37 -8.68 9.73
CA SER A 51 25.10 -7.42 9.52
C SER A 51 24.20 -6.23 9.22
N LYS A 52 22.93 -6.47 8.87
CA LYS A 52 21.96 -5.42 8.54
C LYS A 52 21.20 -4.98 9.79
N GLN A 53 20.93 -3.67 9.85
CA GLN A 53 20.07 -3.11 10.88
C GLN A 53 18.64 -3.64 10.72
N ALA A 54 17.96 -3.83 11.85
CA ALA A 54 16.56 -4.21 11.87
C ALA A 54 15.68 -3.09 11.31
N LEU A 55 14.65 -3.46 10.56
CA LEU A 55 13.72 -2.53 9.95
C LEU A 55 12.67 -2.10 10.98
N LEU A 56 12.57 -0.81 11.25
CA LEU A 56 11.50 -0.27 12.09
C LEU A 56 10.14 -0.39 11.37
N ARG A 57 9.21 -1.12 11.99
CA ARG A 57 7.86 -1.33 11.46
C ARG A 57 6.84 -0.39 12.08
N GLN A 58 6.99 -0.11 13.37
CA GLN A 58 6.06 0.70 14.15
C GLN A 58 6.77 1.26 15.38
N THR A 59 6.54 2.53 15.70
CA THR A 59 6.96 3.14 16.97
C THR A 59 6.02 4.26 17.39
N PHE A 60 5.75 4.36 18.68
CA PHE A 60 5.11 5.53 19.28
C PHE A 60 5.31 5.55 20.79
N SER A 61 5.15 6.74 21.36
CA SER A 61 5.18 6.98 22.81
C SER A 61 3.90 6.48 23.48
N GLY A 62 4.02 6.05 24.74
CA GLY A 62 2.88 5.68 25.58
C GLY A 62 1.85 6.82 25.73
N ASP A 63 2.31 8.07 25.80
CA ASP A 63 1.46 9.26 25.96
C ASP A 63 0.78 9.74 24.68
N TYR A 64 1.09 9.13 23.53
CA TYR A 64 0.55 9.50 22.23
C TYR A 64 -0.94 9.12 22.05
N LYS A 65 -1.60 8.62 23.10
CA LYS A 65 -3.03 8.22 23.14
C LYS A 65 -3.43 7.11 22.16
N LEU A 66 -2.45 6.32 21.70
CA LEU A 66 -2.71 5.09 20.94
C LEU A 66 -2.81 3.89 21.88
N CYS A 67 -1.94 3.82 22.89
CA CYS A 67 -2.03 2.82 23.93
C CYS A 67 -3.16 3.14 24.91
N THR A 68 -3.70 2.09 25.52
CA THR A 68 -4.67 2.24 26.62
C THR A 68 -4.29 1.35 27.79
N VAL A 69 -4.52 1.85 29.00
CA VAL A 69 -4.47 1.01 30.22
C VAL A 69 -5.87 0.44 30.43
N GLY A 70 -5.94 -0.87 30.65
CA GLY A 70 -7.18 -1.59 30.94
C GLY A 70 -7.80 -1.13 32.26
N SER A 71 -9.07 -1.47 32.47
CA SER A 71 -9.81 -1.10 33.69
C SER A 71 -9.24 -1.71 34.98
N ASP A 72 -8.38 -2.71 34.87
CA ASP A 72 -7.66 -3.29 35.99
C ASP A 72 -6.50 -2.39 36.49
N ASN A 73 -6.04 -1.44 35.66
CA ASN A 73 -4.82 -0.64 35.83
C ASN A 73 -3.51 -1.42 35.74
N TYR A 74 -3.53 -2.72 35.44
CA TYR A 74 -2.33 -3.57 35.33
C TYR A 74 -2.01 -3.92 33.88
N THR A 75 -2.98 -3.84 32.99
CA THR A 75 -2.85 -4.32 31.62
C THR A 75 -2.70 -3.15 30.65
N VAL A 76 -1.66 -3.14 29.83
CA VAL A 76 -1.45 -2.15 28.76
C VAL A 76 -1.71 -2.78 27.42
N HIS A 77 -2.62 -2.16 26.66
CA HIS A 77 -2.98 -2.53 25.31
C HIS A 77 -2.24 -1.63 24.33
N ILE A 78 -1.52 -2.25 23.39
CA ILE A 78 -0.71 -1.56 22.38
C ILE A 78 -1.29 -1.93 21.02
N PRO A 79 -1.86 -0.98 20.27
CA PRO A 79 -2.45 -1.27 18.96
C PRO A 79 -1.36 -1.62 17.94
N ILE A 80 -1.70 -2.49 17.00
CA ILE A 80 -0.84 -2.94 15.92
C ILE A 80 -1.41 -2.48 14.57
N PHE A 81 -0.59 -1.81 13.77
CA PHE A 81 -0.97 -1.46 12.41
C PHE A 81 -0.93 -2.70 11.52
N GLU A 82 -1.84 -2.78 10.54
CA GLU A 82 -1.90 -3.91 9.60
C GLU A 82 -0.62 -4.07 8.77
N SER A 83 0.16 -3.00 8.66
CA SER A 83 1.47 -3.03 8.03
C SER A 83 2.59 -3.54 8.93
N THR A 84 2.40 -3.76 10.23
CA THR A 84 3.51 -4.01 11.17
C THR A 84 4.11 -5.39 10.97
N PHE A 85 3.30 -6.45 11.10
CA PHE A 85 3.71 -7.85 10.91
C PHE A 85 3.47 -8.35 9.47
N SER A 86 3.68 -7.47 8.48
CA SER A 86 3.25 -7.74 7.11
C SER A 86 4.22 -8.60 6.29
N GLN A 87 5.43 -8.88 6.79
CA GLN A 87 6.34 -9.80 6.12
C GLN A 87 6.05 -11.22 6.63
N PRO A 88 5.72 -12.16 5.74
CA PRO A 88 5.49 -13.56 6.11
C PRO A 88 6.78 -14.28 6.47
N ASN A 89 6.65 -15.35 7.27
CA ASN A 89 7.77 -16.19 7.70
C ASN A 89 8.99 -15.38 8.18
N SER A 90 8.76 -14.38 9.02
CA SER A 90 9.79 -13.43 9.45
C SER A 90 9.80 -13.24 10.94
N SER A 91 10.99 -12.94 11.47
CA SER A 91 11.21 -12.68 12.89
C SER A 91 11.12 -11.19 13.19
N TYR A 92 10.49 -10.89 14.31
CA TYR A 92 10.29 -9.55 14.84
C TYR A 92 10.71 -9.51 16.30
N TYR A 93 11.00 -8.32 16.80
CA TYR A 93 11.11 -8.09 18.24
C TYR A 93 10.40 -6.81 18.66
N VAL A 94 9.85 -6.84 19.86
CA VAL A 94 9.24 -5.69 20.53
C VAL A 94 10.25 -5.13 21.52
N LEU A 95 10.60 -3.86 21.34
CA LEU A 95 11.39 -3.07 22.26
C LEU A 95 10.44 -2.16 23.03
N VAL A 96 10.47 -2.24 24.35
CA VAL A 96 9.74 -1.32 25.23
C VAL A 96 10.78 -0.54 26.01
N ASP A 97 10.86 0.76 25.77
CA ASP A 97 11.84 1.60 26.43
C ASP A 97 11.53 1.71 27.93
N ASN A 98 12.58 1.90 28.74
CA ASN A 98 12.40 2.34 30.12
C ASN A 98 11.59 3.63 30.13
N ASN A 99 10.71 3.79 31.12
CA ASN A 99 9.76 4.91 31.18
C ASN A 99 8.67 4.89 30.10
N PHE A 100 8.39 3.75 29.44
CA PHE A 100 7.18 3.60 28.61
C PHE A 100 5.93 3.65 29.49
N VAL A 101 6.03 3.08 30.70
CA VAL A 101 5.05 3.19 31.77
C VAL A 101 5.72 3.61 33.07
N ILE A 102 4.93 4.18 33.96
CA ILE A 102 5.32 4.54 35.33
C ILE A 102 4.42 3.80 36.34
N SER A 103 4.93 3.56 37.54
CA SER A 103 4.10 3.08 38.66
C SER A 103 3.02 4.11 38.99
N GLN A 104 1.77 3.68 39.07
CA GLN A 104 0.67 4.57 39.45
C GLN A 104 0.76 5.05 40.90
N GLU A 105 1.33 4.24 41.79
CA GLU A 105 1.45 4.54 43.23
C GLU A 105 2.65 5.44 43.54
N ARG A 106 3.77 5.23 42.85
CA ARG A 106 5.05 5.90 43.14
C ARG A 106 5.43 6.98 42.13
N ASP A 107 4.74 7.05 41.00
CA ASP A 107 5.08 7.88 39.84
C ASP A 107 6.55 7.69 39.38
N GLU A 108 7.06 6.47 39.55
CA GLU A 108 8.42 6.08 39.18
C GLU A 108 8.45 5.40 37.80
N PRO A 109 9.43 5.72 36.93
CA PRO A 109 9.65 5.02 35.67
C PRO A 109 9.91 3.53 35.86
N LEU A 110 9.22 2.69 35.10
CA LEU A 110 9.43 1.26 35.12
C LEU A 110 10.38 0.80 34.02
N MET A 111 11.09 -0.28 34.32
CA MET A 111 11.97 -0.95 33.37
C MET A 111 11.14 -1.65 32.28
N GLY A 112 11.48 -1.37 31.02
CA GLY A 112 10.82 -1.95 29.87
C GLY A 112 11.37 -3.32 29.49
N ILE A 113 11.19 -3.69 28.22
CA ILE A 113 11.66 -4.94 27.63
C ILE A 113 12.79 -4.59 26.67
N GLY A 114 13.99 -5.09 26.98
CA GLY A 114 15.18 -4.84 26.18
C GLY A 114 15.14 -5.49 24.79
N ASN A 115 16.11 -5.08 23.96
CA ASN A 115 16.23 -5.52 22.57
C ASN A 115 16.35 -7.05 22.45
N LYS A 116 15.63 -7.64 21.49
CA LYS A 116 15.62 -9.09 21.18
C LYS A 116 15.23 -10.02 22.35
N ILE A 117 14.57 -9.50 23.39
CA ILE A 117 14.02 -10.32 24.47
C ILE A 117 12.62 -10.84 24.09
N TRP A 118 11.71 -9.92 23.76
CA TRP A 118 10.37 -10.29 23.29
C TRP A 118 10.37 -10.45 21.77
N MET A 119 10.78 -11.64 21.34
CA MET A 119 10.77 -12.04 19.95
C MET A 119 9.43 -12.63 19.55
N LEU A 120 9.01 -12.37 18.31
CA LEU A 120 7.79 -12.86 17.69
C LEU A 120 8.12 -13.34 16.28
N SER A 121 7.34 -14.25 15.72
CA SER A 121 7.46 -14.64 14.31
C SER A 121 6.12 -14.66 13.60
N THR A 122 6.11 -14.49 12.29
CA THR A 122 4.88 -14.60 11.48
C THR A 122 4.80 -15.96 10.81
N GLU A 123 3.57 -16.45 10.61
CA GLU A 123 3.36 -17.69 9.87
C GLU A 123 3.82 -17.55 8.39
N PRO A 124 4.18 -18.68 7.75
CA PRO A 124 4.31 -18.73 6.30
C PRO A 124 3.00 -18.37 5.61
N LEU A 125 3.09 -17.78 4.42
CA LEU A 125 1.94 -17.52 3.56
C LEU A 125 1.25 -18.85 3.21
N LYS A 126 0.03 -19.06 3.72
CA LYS A 126 -0.73 -20.31 3.55
C LYS A 126 -1.35 -20.47 2.14
N THR A 127 -1.74 -19.37 1.49
CA THR A 127 -2.30 -19.37 0.12
C THR A 127 -2.02 -18.05 -0.59
N VAL A 128 -1.45 -18.09 -1.80
CA VAL A 128 -1.32 -16.92 -2.67
C VAL A 128 -2.58 -16.82 -3.53
N ARG A 129 -3.40 -15.79 -3.32
CA ARG A 129 -4.43 -15.44 -4.31
C ARG A 129 -3.75 -14.71 -5.44
N TYR A 130 -3.89 -15.21 -6.67
CA TYR A 130 -3.43 -14.49 -7.86
C TYR A 130 -4.06 -13.09 -7.91
N SER A 131 -3.24 -12.10 -8.26
CA SER A 131 -3.66 -10.73 -8.49
C SER A 131 -2.81 -10.16 -9.62
N ASP A 132 -3.47 -9.51 -10.56
CA ASP A 132 -2.82 -8.72 -11.60
C ASP A 132 -1.91 -7.63 -10.99
N SER A 133 -1.08 -7.04 -11.84
CA SER A 133 -0.29 -5.88 -11.47
C SER A 133 -1.20 -4.70 -11.06
N VAL A 134 -0.82 -3.98 -10.02
CA VAL A 134 -1.57 -2.83 -9.49
C VAL A 134 -0.81 -1.54 -9.77
N THR A 135 -1.50 -0.51 -10.25
CA THR A 135 -0.95 0.86 -10.32
C THR A 135 -1.51 1.70 -9.18
N GLY A 136 -0.62 2.41 -8.50
CA GLY A 136 -0.95 3.37 -7.46
C GLY A 136 -0.60 4.79 -7.84
N LEU A 137 -1.37 5.72 -7.30
CA LEU A 137 -1.13 7.15 -7.38
C LEU A 137 -0.91 7.70 -5.97
N LEU A 138 0.26 8.28 -5.75
CA LEU A 138 0.74 8.79 -4.47
C LEU A 138 0.94 10.29 -4.54
N ARG A 139 0.55 11.02 -3.50
CA ARG A 139 0.81 12.46 -3.41
C ARG A 139 2.08 12.75 -2.62
N LEU A 140 2.89 13.66 -3.14
CA LEU A 140 3.99 14.27 -2.40
C LEU A 140 3.49 15.46 -1.57
N ASN A 141 4.14 15.72 -0.44
CA ASN A 141 3.93 16.96 0.31
C ASN A 141 4.55 18.15 -0.44
N GLU A 142 4.42 19.37 0.08
CA GLU A 142 4.91 20.57 -0.62
C GLU A 142 6.43 20.53 -0.83
N GLU A 143 7.19 20.17 0.20
CA GLU A 143 8.65 20.01 0.13
C GLU A 143 9.06 18.96 -0.91
N GLY A 144 8.39 17.81 -0.88
CA GLY A 144 8.59 16.72 -1.82
C GLY A 144 8.32 17.12 -3.26
N SER A 145 7.25 17.87 -3.48
CA SER A 145 6.87 18.35 -4.80
C SER A 145 7.89 19.34 -5.34
N LEU A 146 8.41 20.24 -4.50
CA LEU A 146 9.50 21.16 -4.86
C LEU A 146 10.78 20.41 -5.19
N LYS A 147 11.20 19.47 -4.32
CA LYS A 147 12.39 18.65 -4.53
C LYS A 147 12.29 17.81 -5.80
N PHE A 148 11.12 17.24 -6.08
CA PHE A 148 10.86 16.47 -7.29
C PHE A 148 11.08 17.32 -8.56
N LEU A 149 10.52 18.54 -8.61
CA LEU A 149 10.64 19.44 -9.77
C LEU A 149 12.06 19.95 -10.02
N GLN A 150 12.89 20.00 -8.97
CA GLN A 150 14.27 20.49 -9.05
C GLN A 150 15.29 19.39 -9.37
N MET A 151 14.90 18.12 -9.23
CA MET A 151 15.80 16.97 -9.42
C MET A 151 15.51 16.22 -10.71
N ASN A 152 16.45 15.36 -11.11
CA ASN A 152 16.18 14.40 -12.16
C ASN A 152 15.10 13.41 -11.71
N HIS A 153 13.96 13.42 -12.39
CA HIS A 153 12.79 12.61 -12.03
C HIS A 153 13.11 11.10 -11.99
N SER A 154 13.96 10.60 -12.90
CA SER A 154 14.35 9.19 -12.93
C SER A 154 15.15 8.80 -11.68
N VAL A 155 16.06 9.67 -11.23
CA VAL A 155 16.82 9.49 -10.00
C VAL A 155 15.89 9.49 -8.79
N PHE A 156 14.95 10.43 -8.74
CA PHE A 156 13.95 10.51 -7.67
C PHE A 156 13.13 9.21 -7.58
N PHE A 157 12.56 8.76 -8.70
CA PHE A 157 11.78 7.52 -8.74
C PHE A 157 12.60 6.30 -8.31
N LYS A 158 13.84 6.17 -8.81
CA LYS A 158 14.72 5.05 -8.45
C LYS A 158 15.00 5.01 -6.94
N ASN A 159 15.32 6.15 -6.34
CA ASN A 159 15.61 6.23 -4.92
C ASN A 159 14.36 5.95 -4.07
N MET A 160 13.19 6.48 -4.46
CA MET A 160 11.93 6.19 -3.80
C MET A 160 11.55 4.70 -3.88
N ILE A 161 11.69 4.06 -5.04
CA ILE A 161 11.46 2.62 -5.22
C ILE A 161 12.39 1.79 -4.32
N ARG A 162 13.68 2.18 -4.23
CA ARG A 162 14.66 1.51 -3.37
C ARG A 162 14.35 1.67 -1.88
N GLU A 163 13.76 2.78 -1.45
CA GLU A 163 13.32 2.95 -0.07
C GLU A 163 12.04 2.15 0.23
N PHE A 164 11.10 2.10 -0.72
CA PHE A 164 9.94 1.23 -0.61
C PHE A 164 10.35 -0.24 -0.55
N SER A 165 11.22 -0.73 -1.43
CA SER A 165 11.63 -2.15 -1.44
C SER A 165 12.27 -2.63 -0.13
N LYS A 166 12.84 -1.71 0.65
CA LYS A 166 13.36 -1.99 1.99
C LYS A 166 12.30 -2.03 3.08
N THR A 167 11.14 -1.41 2.85
CA THR A 167 10.11 -1.19 3.88
C THR A 167 8.87 -2.07 3.66
N ILE A 168 8.46 -2.30 2.41
CA ILE A 168 7.32 -3.17 2.07
C ILE A 168 7.80 -4.59 1.75
N PRO A 169 6.97 -5.62 2.00
CA PRO A 169 7.34 -7.03 1.84
C PRO A 169 7.32 -7.47 0.37
N VAL A 170 8.14 -6.82 -0.47
CA VAL A 170 8.21 -7.08 -1.90
C VAL A 170 9.60 -6.74 -2.44
N ALA A 171 10.10 -7.58 -3.34
CA ALA A 171 11.38 -7.34 -3.98
C ALA A 171 11.35 -6.10 -4.90
N GLU A 172 12.45 -5.35 -4.95
CA GLU A 172 12.57 -4.10 -5.72
C GLU A 172 12.17 -4.25 -7.20
N GLN A 173 12.54 -5.37 -7.82
CA GLN A 173 12.19 -5.76 -9.19
C GLN A 173 10.67 -5.78 -9.51
N ARG A 174 9.83 -5.99 -8.49
CA ARG A 174 8.36 -5.95 -8.61
C ARG A 174 7.80 -4.55 -8.45
N LEU A 175 8.60 -3.58 -7.99
CA LEU A 175 8.23 -2.18 -7.97
C LEU A 175 8.73 -1.49 -9.23
N SER A 176 7.89 -0.71 -9.87
CA SER A 176 8.30 0.15 -10.99
C SER A 176 7.54 1.46 -11.00
N THR A 177 7.99 2.38 -11.84
CA THR A 177 7.26 3.62 -12.12
C THR A 177 6.91 3.65 -13.61
N SER A 178 5.78 4.27 -13.94
CA SER A 178 5.47 4.62 -15.33
C SER A 178 6.20 5.89 -15.80
N GLY A 179 6.89 6.58 -14.88
CA GLY A 179 7.47 7.91 -15.08
C GLY A 179 6.41 9.02 -15.15
N ARG A 180 5.12 8.66 -15.06
CA ARG A 180 4.01 9.60 -15.16
C ARG A 180 3.82 10.31 -13.83
N TRP A 181 3.70 11.63 -13.91
CA TRP A 181 3.39 12.51 -12.80
C TRP A 181 2.46 13.62 -13.28
N GLN A 182 1.71 14.21 -12.36
CA GLN A 182 0.82 15.35 -12.65
C GLN A 182 0.67 16.22 -11.40
N TYR A 183 0.27 17.47 -11.59
CA TYR A 183 -0.18 18.29 -10.46
C TYR A 183 -1.47 17.72 -9.87
N ASP A 184 -1.62 17.79 -8.55
CA ASP A 184 -2.87 17.43 -7.89
C ASP A 184 -3.95 18.49 -8.22
N PRO A 185 -5.06 18.12 -8.87
CA PRO A 185 -6.15 19.05 -9.18
C PRO A 185 -6.76 19.73 -7.95
N THR A 186 -6.70 19.07 -6.80
CA THR A 186 -7.22 19.56 -5.51
C THR A 186 -6.18 20.35 -4.72
N SER A 187 -4.91 20.29 -5.12
CA SER A 187 -3.78 20.94 -4.44
C SER A 187 -2.69 21.26 -5.45
N PRO A 188 -2.82 22.34 -6.26
CA PRO A 188 -1.98 22.57 -7.45
C PRO A 188 -0.47 22.70 -7.19
N LYS A 189 -0.05 22.90 -5.94
CA LYS A 189 1.37 22.93 -5.54
C LYS A 189 1.96 21.54 -5.28
N LYS A 190 1.12 20.51 -5.22
CA LYS A 190 1.50 19.13 -4.88
C LYS A 190 1.51 18.26 -6.13
N ILE A 191 2.41 17.28 -6.14
CA ILE A 191 2.60 16.35 -7.25
C ILE A 191 2.05 14.98 -6.91
N LEU A 192 1.38 14.38 -7.88
CA LEU A 192 0.95 13.00 -7.89
C LEU A 192 1.92 12.17 -8.71
N LEU A 193 2.42 11.08 -8.12
CA LEU A 193 3.35 10.14 -8.71
C LEU A 193 2.69 8.79 -8.95
N SER A 194 2.88 8.22 -10.13
CA SER A 194 2.42 6.87 -10.46
C SER A 194 3.51 5.83 -10.19
N PHE A 195 3.15 4.75 -9.50
CA PHE A 195 3.98 3.58 -9.30
C PHE A 195 3.19 2.31 -9.59
N ASN A 196 3.89 1.23 -9.94
CA ASN A 196 3.32 -0.07 -10.24
C ASN A 196 3.91 -1.12 -9.31
N ILE A 197 3.05 -2.01 -8.84
CA ILE A 197 3.39 -3.26 -8.16
C ILE A 197 3.06 -4.37 -9.15
N LYS A 198 4.08 -5.00 -9.71
CA LYS A 198 3.92 -6.10 -10.65
C LYS A 198 3.33 -7.31 -9.95
N GLU A 199 2.56 -8.10 -10.70
CA GLU A 199 2.08 -9.42 -10.27
C GLU A 199 3.19 -10.30 -9.72
N ALA A 200 2.82 -11.17 -8.77
CA ALA A 200 3.69 -12.26 -8.36
C ALA A 200 3.70 -13.30 -9.49
N LYS A 201 4.88 -13.65 -10.00
CA LYS A 201 5.06 -14.71 -11.00
C LYS A 201 5.46 -15.97 -10.24
N ASP A 202 4.54 -16.93 -10.04
CA ASP A 202 4.91 -18.20 -9.36
C ASP A 202 5.74 -19.08 -10.31
N ASP A 203 6.76 -19.81 -9.83
CA ASP A 203 6.58 -21.24 -9.48
C ASP A 203 7.25 -21.73 -8.18
N HIS A 204 8.05 -20.94 -7.45
CA HIS A 204 8.80 -21.44 -6.28
C HIS A 204 8.92 -20.51 -5.06
N ALA A 205 8.49 -19.25 -5.13
CA ALA A 205 8.62 -18.28 -4.05
C ALA A 205 7.25 -17.75 -3.63
N ILE A 206 6.82 -18.14 -2.43
CA ILE A 206 5.53 -17.71 -1.86
C ILE A 206 5.62 -16.21 -1.51
N GLU A 207 5.21 -15.34 -2.44
CA GLU A 207 5.22 -13.88 -2.27
C GLU A 207 3.81 -13.29 -2.09
N PRO A 208 3.65 -12.17 -1.37
CA PRO A 208 2.38 -11.44 -1.33
C PRO A 208 1.96 -10.97 -2.72
N ASN A 209 0.67 -11.10 -3.02
CA ASN A 209 0.11 -10.61 -4.28
C ASN A 209 0.08 -9.07 -4.33
N SER A 210 -0.06 -8.50 -5.53
CA SER A 210 0.04 -7.05 -5.74
C SER A 210 -0.99 -6.25 -4.93
N GLN A 211 -2.21 -6.76 -4.78
CA GLN A 211 -3.27 -6.11 -4.01
C GLN A 211 -2.91 -6.03 -2.52
N THR A 212 -2.42 -7.13 -1.95
CA THR A 212 -1.99 -7.17 -0.54
C THR A 212 -0.83 -6.20 -0.31
N VAL A 213 0.17 -6.18 -1.19
CA VAL A 213 1.29 -5.22 -1.10
C VAL A 213 0.79 -3.77 -1.18
N PHE A 214 -0.19 -3.50 -2.04
CA PHE A 214 -0.79 -2.18 -2.18
C PHE A 214 -1.49 -1.72 -0.90
N GLU A 215 -2.28 -2.59 -0.27
CA GLU A 215 -2.99 -2.25 0.98
C GLU A 215 -2.03 -2.08 2.17
N ILE A 216 -0.95 -2.87 2.22
CA ILE A 216 0.15 -2.66 3.18
C ILE A 216 0.78 -1.28 2.97
N LEU A 217 1.11 -0.93 1.74
CA LEU A 217 1.68 0.38 1.41
C LEU A 217 0.71 1.52 1.76
N ARG A 218 -0.58 1.36 1.46
CA ARG A 218 -1.63 2.32 1.84
C ARG A 218 -1.62 2.56 3.35
N THR A 219 -1.54 1.50 4.14
CA THR A 219 -1.51 1.59 5.61
C THR A 219 -0.23 2.25 6.11
N LEU A 220 0.93 1.91 5.55
CA LEU A 220 2.21 2.54 5.88
C LEU A 220 2.19 4.05 5.60
N ILE A 221 1.64 4.49 4.47
CA ILE A 221 1.53 5.92 4.14
C ILE A 221 0.59 6.63 5.11
N LYS A 222 -0.56 6.02 5.43
CA LYS A 222 -1.51 6.58 6.40
C LYS A 222 -0.89 6.74 7.79
N GLN A 223 -0.02 5.81 8.18
CA GLN A 223 0.66 5.79 9.48
C GLN A 223 2.11 6.27 9.38
N LYS A 224 2.48 7.01 8.33
CA LYS A 224 3.87 7.29 7.94
C LYS A 224 4.70 7.76 9.12
N ARG A 225 4.18 8.70 9.92
CA ARG A 225 4.80 9.24 11.14
C ARG A 225 5.36 8.18 12.11
N PHE A 226 4.74 7.01 12.22
CA PHE A 226 5.10 5.95 13.17
C PHE A 226 5.95 4.84 12.56
N THR A 227 6.37 4.98 11.31
CA THR A 227 7.06 3.92 10.55
C THR A 227 8.41 4.43 10.04
N ALA A 228 9.26 3.53 9.54
CA ALA A 228 10.50 3.92 8.87
C ALA A 228 10.31 4.88 7.68
N LEU A 229 9.10 4.99 7.11
CA LEU A 229 8.84 5.90 6.00
C LEU A 229 9.09 7.37 6.37
N SER A 230 8.88 7.77 7.63
CA SER A 230 9.05 9.15 8.08
C SER A 230 10.52 9.59 8.17
N SER A 231 11.45 8.64 8.33
CA SER A 231 12.87 8.93 8.53
C SER A 231 13.73 8.83 7.26
N ASN A 232 13.21 8.23 6.18
CA ASN A 232 13.99 8.09 4.95
C ASN A 232 14.00 9.38 4.13
N GLU A 233 14.91 9.49 3.14
CA GLU A 233 15.12 10.74 2.40
C GLU A 233 14.01 11.03 1.38
N TYR A 234 13.45 10.00 0.74
CA TYR A 234 12.45 10.16 -0.32
C TYR A 234 11.04 9.80 0.15
N THR A 235 10.85 8.75 0.96
CA THR A 235 9.52 8.37 1.45
C THR A 235 8.99 9.32 2.52
N SER A 236 9.84 10.09 3.20
CA SER A 236 9.38 11.13 4.14
C SER A 236 8.64 12.27 3.45
N LEU A 237 8.91 12.48 2.16
CA LEU A 237 8.32 13.51 1.28
C LEU A 237 6.88 13.18 0.85
N ILE A 238 6.36 12.03 1.25
CA ILE A 238 5.00 11.60 0.96
C ILE A 238 4.01 12.40 1.81
N ASP A 239 2.89 12.82 1.20
CA ASP A 239 1.80 13.47 1.90
C ASP A 239 0.90 12.42 2.58
N GLU A 240 1.05 12.26 3.90
CA GLU A 240 0.26 11.32 4.71
C GLU A 240 -1.22 11.74 4.85
N SER A 241 -1.57 13.00 4.53
CA SER A 241 -2.96 13.46 4.52
C SER A 241 -3.75 13.02 3.28
N ALA A 242 -3.05 12.51 2.27
CA ALA A 242 -3.65 12.08 1.01
C ALA A 242 -3.85 10.56 1.00
N PRO A 243 -5.01 10.07 0.52
CA PRO A 243 -5.17 8.63 0.32
C PRO A 243 -4.28 8.17 -0.84
N LEU A 244 -3.70 6.98 -0.70
CA LEU A 244 -3.12 6.26 -1.83
C LEU A 244 -4.26 5.73 -2.72
N ILE A 245 -4.27 6.12 -4.00
CA ILE A 245 -5.37 5.79 -4.92
C ILE A 245 -4.92 4.69 -5.88
N MET A 246 -5.71 3.62 -5.98
CA MET A 246 -5.50 2.61 -6.99
C MET A 246 -6.01 3.13 -8.34
N THR A 247 -5.17 3.08 -9.37
CA THR A 247 -5.55 3.47 -10.73
C THR A 247 -5.57 2.24 -11.62
N ARG A 248 -6.56 2.20 -12.52
CA ARG A 248 -6.57 1.22 -13.61
C ARG A 248 -5.82 1.80 -14.78
N ASN A 249 -4.92 1.01 -15.36
CA ASN A 249 -4.30 1.38 -16.61
C ASN A 249 -5.27 1.08 -17.77
N TYR A 250 -6.22 1.99 -17.99
CA TYR A 250 -7.22 1.88 -19.06
C TYR A 250 -6.58 1.64 -20.43
N PHE A 251 -5.39 2.16 -20.70
CA PHE A 251 -4.75 1.92 -21.99
C PHE A 251 -4.41 0.44 -22.21
N GLU A 252 -3.88 -0.25 -21.19
CA GLU A 252 -3.60 -1.69 -21.29
C GLU A 252 -4.89 -2.52 -21.24
N GLU A 253 -5.84 -2.16 -20.38
CA GLU A 253 -7.15 -2.82 -20.28
C GLU A 253 -7.90 -2.79 -21.63
N PHE A 254 -7.85 -1.66 -22.33
CA PHE A 254 -8.51 -1.46 -23.62
C PHE A 254 -7.59 -1.63 -24.82
N ARG A 255 -6.33 -2.06 -24.64
CA ARG A 255 -5.33 -2.13 -25.71
C ARG A 255 -5.79 -2.97 -26.90
N LEU A 256 -6.34 -4.15 -26.62
CA LEU A 256 -6.83 -5.06 -27.66
C LEU A 256 -8.02 -4.44 -28.43
N LEU A 257 -8.92 -3.76 -27.73
CA LEU A 257 -10.04 -3.06 -28.35
C LEU A 257 -9.56 -1.89 -29.23
N ILE A 258 -8.56 -1.13 -28.76
CA ILE A 258 -7.93 -0.07 -29.54
C ILE A 258 -7.26 -0.64 -30.80
N ILE A 259 -6.58 -1.79 -30.70
CA ILE A 259 -5.97 -2.47 -31.86
C ILE A 259 -7.04 -2.90 -32.86
N ILE A 260 -8.11 -3.57 -32.41
CA ILE A 260 -9.22 -3.99 -33.28
C ILE A 260 -9.85 -2.78 -33.98
N PHE A 261 -10.12 -1.71 -33.23
CA PHE A 261 -10.68 -0.48 -33.78
C PHE A 261 -9.75 0.15 -34.83
N THR A 262 -8.44 0.19 -34.55
CA THR A 262 -7.43 0.73 -35.48
C THR A 262 -7.35 -0.09 -36.77
N VAL A 263 -7.36 -1.43 -36.67
CA VAL A 263 -7.35 -2.33 -37.84
C VAL A 263 -8.63 -2.15 -38.66
N GLY A 264 -9.81 -2.07 -38.01
CA GLY A 264 -11.07 -1.79 -38.68
C GLY A 264 -11.06 -0.48 -39.46
N LEU A 265 -10.49 0.58 -38.87
CA LEU A 265 -10.37 1.89 -39.51
C LEU A 265 -9.48 1.84 -40.76
N ILE A 266 -8.37 1.08 -40.73
CA ILE A 266 -7.50 0.88 -41.89
C ILE A 266 -8.24 0.16 -43.01
N VAL A 267 -9.01 -0.89 -42.70
CA VAL A 267 -9.81 -1.62 -43.70
C VAL A 267 -10.84 -0.69 -44.35
N LEU A 268 -11.52 0.16 -43.57
CA LEU A 268 -12.47 1.13 -44.10
C LEU A 268 -11.80 2.15 -45.04
N ILE A 269 -10.59 2.61 -44.70
CA ILE A 269 -9.82 3.52 -45.57
C ILE A 269 -9.46 2.82 -46.89
N ILE A 270 -9.04 1.55 -46.85
CA ILE A 270 -8.74 0.78 -48.07
C ILE A 270 -9.99 0.62 -48.93
N LEU A 271 -11.12 0.23 -48.32
CA LEU A 271 -12.40 0.11 -49.02
C LEU A 271 -12.84 1.42 -49.67
N TYR A 272 -12.68 2.54 -48.96
CA TYR A 272 -12.96 3.87 -49.50
C TYR A 272 -12.07 4.21 -50.71
N ILE A 273 -10.77 3.94 -50.63
CA ILE A 273 -9.83 4.17 -51.75
C ILE A 273 -10.22 3.31 -52.95
N LEU A 274 -10.52 2.02 -52.74
CA LEU A 274 -10.95 1.11 -53.81
C LEU A 274 -12.27 1.56 -54.45
N ALA A 275 -13.25 1.96 -53.64
CA ALA A 275 -14.53 2.45 -54.11
C ALA A 275 -14.35 3.74 -54.94
N ARG A 276 -13.52 4.68 -54.46
CA ARG A 276 -13.21 5.93 -55.16
C ARG A 276 -12.43 5.73 -56.46
N ARG A 277 -11.52 4.75 -56.50
CA ARG A 277 -10.80 4.38 -57.75
C ARG A 277 -11.74 3.76 -58.78
N LYS A 278 -12.70 2.93 -58.34
CA LYS A 278 -13.63 2.26 -59.24
C LYS A 278 -14.70 3.21 -59.76
N ASN A 279 -15.25 4.07 -58.89
CA ASN A 279 -16.34 4.99 -59.22
C ASN A 279 -16.09 6.38 -58.56
N PRO A 280 -15.34 7.28 -59.23
CA PRO A 280 -14.96 8.56 -58.63
C PRO A 280 -16.13 9.54 -58.44
N GLU A 281 -17.14 9.48 -59.29
CA GLU A 281 -18.37 10.30 -59.24
C GLU A 281 -19.35 9.84 -58.13
N ALA A 282 -19.16 8.65 -57.56
CA ALA A 282 -20.04 8.11 -56.53
C ALA A 282 -19.75 8.73 -55.15
N LYS A 283 -20.79 8.81 -54.29
CA LYS A 283 -20.66 9.25 -52.90
C LYS A 283 -20.01 8.17 -52.02
N ASN A 284 -18.73 7.89 -52.24
CA ASN A 284 -17.98 6.82 -51.56
C ASN A 284 -17.85 7.03 -50.04
N SER A 285 -18.13 8.24 -49.52
CA SER A 285 -18.15 8.53 -48.08
C SER A 285 -19.24 7.75 -47.32
N VAL A 286 -20.26 7.24 -48.02
CA VAL A 286 -21.35 6.42 -47.43
C VAL A 286 -20.82 5.18 -46.72
N ILE A 287 -19.64 4.67 -47.09
CA ILE A 287 -18.98 3.55 -46.40
C ILE A 287 -18.70 3.89 -44.93
N PHE A 288 -18.21 5.10 -44.66
CA PHE A 288 -17.97 5.56 -43.29
C PHE A 288 -19.28 5.83 -42.55
N GLU A 289 -20.23 6.51 -43.21
CA GLU A 289 -21.56 6.81 -42.64
C GLU A 289 -22.25 5.51 -42.18
N THR A 290 -22.27 4.48 -43.04
CA THR A 290 -22.89 3.19 -42.73
C THR A 290 -22.17 2.48 -41.58
N TYR A 291 -20.83 2.47 -41.57
CA TYR A 291 -20.06 1.84 -40.50
C TYR A 291 -20.32 2.50 -39.15
N PHE A 292 -20.30 3.83 -39.08
CA PHE A 292 -20.53 4.54 -37.82
C PHE A 292 -21.96 4.34 -37.30
N ILE A 293 -22.97 4.31 -38.18
CA ILE A 293 -24.36 4.01 -37.78
C ILE A 293 -24.47 2.60 -37.17
N ILE A 294 -23.86 1.59 -37.81
CA ILE A 294 -23.88 0.21 -37.29
C ILE A 294 -23.14 0.12 -35.95
N GLN A 295 -22.00 0.80 -35.82
CA GLN A 295 -21.21 0.80 -34.60
C GLN A 295 -21.94 1.49 -33.44
N ASP A 296 -22.61 2.61 -33.70
CA ASP A 296 -23.43 3.34 -32.74
C ASP A 296 -24.56 2.45 -32.21
N PHE A 297 -25.35 1.86 -33.12
CA PHE A 297 -26.41 0.91 -32.79
C PHE A 297 -25.90 -0.28 -31.96
N ALA A 298 -24.74 -0.85 -32.33
CA ALA A 298 -24.15 -1.96 -31.61
C ALA A 298 -23.73 -1.58 -30.18
N VAL A 299 -23.12 -0.41 -29.99
CA VAL A 299 -22.71 0.07 -28.66
C VAL A 299 -23.91 0.34 -27.77
N ASP A 300 -24.96 0.98 -28.31
CA ASP A 300 -26.20 1.22 -27.59
C ASP A 300 -26.88 -0.08 -27.18
N LEU A 301 -26.96 -1.05 -28.10
CA LEU A 301 -27.53 -2.37 -27.81
C LEU A 301 -26.75 -3.10 -26.70
N VAL A 302 -25.41 -3.08 -26.76
CA VAL A 302 -24.55 -3.69 -25.74
C VAL A 302 -24.73 -3.00 -24.39
N PHE A 303 -24.83 -1.67 -24.36
CA PHE A 303 -25.09 -0.90 -23.15
C PHE A 303 -26.44 -1.28 -22.52
N VAL A 304 -27.50 -1.37 -23.34
CA VAL A 304 -28.84 -1.78 -22.89
C VAL A 304 -28.83 -3.22 -22.36
N LEU A 305 -28.19 -4.16 -23.03
CA LEU A 305 -28.22 -5.57 -22.62
C LEU A 305 -27.37 -5.86 -21.37
N LEU A 306 -26.19 -5.24 -21.26
CA LEU A 306 -25.21 -5.59 -20.23
C LEU A 306 -25.14 -4.61 -19.05
N LYS A 307 -25.48 -3.34 -19.25
CA LYS A 307 -25.21 -2.27 -18.26
C LYS A 307 -26.48 -1.63 -17.67
N VAL A 308 -27.65 -1.75 -18.29
CA VAL A 308 -28.93 -1.21 -17.75
C VAL A 308 -29.25 -1.68 -16.33
N LYS A 309 -28.88 -2.92 -15.97
CA LYS A 309 -29.13 -3.44 -14.61
C LYS A 309 -28.31 -2.71 -13.52
N ASN A 310 -27.17 -2.12 -13.89
CA ASN A 310 -26.22 -1.45 -12.98
C ASN A 310 -26.43 0.07 -12.88
N THR A 311 -27.39 0.62 -13.62
CA THR A 311 -27.67 2.06 -13.67
C THR A 311 -29.10 2.32 -13.21
N PRO A 312 -29.35 2.36 -11.87
CA PRO A 312 -30.71 2.30 -11.32
C PRO A 312 -31.63 3.46 -11.73
N HIS A 313 -31.08 4.62 -12.12
CA HIS A 313 -31.84 5.78 -12.59
C HIS A 313 -32.37 5.65 -14.04
N LEU A 314 -31.99 4.60 -14.77
CA LEU A 314 -32.52 4.29 -16.11
C LEU A 314 -33.60 3.20 -16.08
N LYS A 315 -33.97 2.70 -14.89
CA LYS A 315 -35.11 1.77 -14.75
C LYS A 315 -36.39 2.59 -14.70
N ILE A 316 -37.29 2.31 -15.63
CA ILE A 316 -38.68 2.79 -15.54
C ILE A 316 -39.26 2.19 -14.25
N PRO A 317 -39.81 3.01 -13.33
CA PRO A 317 -40.41 2.47 -12.11
C PRO A 317 -41.59 1.57 -12.50
N THR A 318 -41.52 0.31 -12.10
CA THR A 318 -42.68 -0.59 -12.00
C THR A 318 -43.58 -0.14 -10.88
#